data_AF-A0A389LZA1-F1
#
_entry.id   AF-A0A389LZA1-F1
#
_cell.length_a   1.000
_cell.length_b   1.000
_cell.length_c   1.000
_cell.angle_alpha   90.00
_cell.angle_beta   90.00
_cell.angle_gamma   90.00
#
_symmetry.space_group_name_H-M   'P 1'
#
loop_
_entity.id
_entity.type
_entity.pdbx_description
1 polymer ?
#
loop_
_entity_poly.entity_id
_entity_poly.type
_entity_poly.pdbx_seq_one_letter_code
_entity_poly.pdbx_strand_id
1 'polypeptide(L)'
;MTYTNPPVPHDVNVSSGGFMLDFIKNFLMLIGIIIIFIVVIFLGTRYLAKYIPFRYEKELAKSILTKNILTGDQLVKQDYLENLSTKLVQTMALPDDMNIEMHLLSLPDFRKLTSNENDNGLNAFTMIGGNIYISEVLLCVLNSENGLSMIIAHEIAHVKHRDVISHLGANVISRLTLALILGSDITLLGNQMSVDLMSGQFSQRQEHAADLFALNSLKQHYGHTFGADDFFKQISSDQESDKIVSTWFSSHPNTKDRIDKIESYTQKNYPKNKTNPVLVAIPDFVKKNCK
;
A
#
# COMPACT_ATOMS: atom_id res chain seq x y z
N MET A 1 -67.51 48.09 20.62
CA MET A 1 -66.41 47.91 19.65
C MET A 1 -66.10 46.43 19.60
N THR A 2 -66.37 45.76 18.48
CA THR A 2 -66.08 44.34 18.29
C THR A 2 -64.62 44.19 17.88
N TYR A 3 -63.80 43.68 18.79
CA TYR A 3 -62.42 43.31 18.50
C TYR A 3 -62.42 42.02 17.68
N THR A 4 -61.94 42.08 16.44
CA THR A 4 -61.68 40.90 15.60
C THR A 4 -60.18 40.75 15.44
N ASN A 5 -59.66 39.54 15.63
CA ASN A 5 -58.24 39.26 15.43
C ASN A 5 -57.81 39.67 14.01
N PRO A 6 -56.64 40.32 13.85
CA PRO A 6 -56.11 40.60 12.53
C PRO A 6 -55.93 39.29 11.74
N PRO A 7 -56.18 39.31 10.41
CA PRO A 7 -56.00 38.12 9.58
C PRO A 7 -54.56 37.63 9.70
N VAL A 8 -54.41 36.32 9.87
CA VAL A 8 -53.08 35.69 9.91
C VAL A 8 -52.37 36.01 8.59
N PRO A 9 -51.16 36.60 8.60
CA PRO A 9 -50.43 36.88 7.37
C PRO A 9 -50.29 35.61 6.54
N HIS A 10 -50.72 35.64 5.28
CA HIS A 10 -50.61 34.52 4.35
C HIS A 10 -49.18 34.27 3.86
N ASP A 11 -48.21 35.05 4.34
CA ASP A 11 -46.78 34.93 4.05
C ASP A 11 -46.11 33.81 4.88
N VAL A 12 -46.84 32.72 5.12
CA VAL A 12 -46.21 31.49 5.58
C VAL A 12 -45.39 30.96 4.41
N ASN A 13 -44.07 30.87 4.60
CA ASN A 13 -43.09 30.31 3.67
C ASN A 13 -43.31 28.80 3.50
N VAL A 14 -44.48 28.41 2.99
CA VAL A 14 -44.85 27.06 2.61
C VAL A 14 -44.69 26.95 1.10
N SER A 15 -43.88 25.98 0.68
CA SER A 15 -43.70 25.64 -0.72
C SER A 15 -45.05 25.31 -1.37
N SER A 16 -45.21 25.69 -2.63
CA SER A 16 -46.43 25.40 -3.41
C SER A 16 -46.58 23.92 -3.81
N GLY A 17 -45.64 23.06 -3.40
CA GLY A 17 -45.64 21.62 -3.62
C GLY A 17 -46.30 20.85 -2.47
N GLY A 18 -46.62 19.58 -2.69
CA GLY A 18 -47.06 18.71 -1.60
C GLY A 18 -45.90 18.48 -0.62
N PHE A 19 -46.17 18.55 0.69
CA PHE A 19 -45.17 18.37 1.76
C PHE A 19 -44.21 17.19 1.50
N MET A 20 -44.73 16.05 1.05
CA MET A 20 -43.91 14.86 0.75
C MET A 20 -42.93 15.08 -0.40
N LEU A 21 -43.33 15.82 -1.44
CA LEU A 21 -42.45 16.14 -2.58
C LEU A 21 -41.33 17.08 -2.15
N ASP A 22 -41.64 18.10 -1.35
CA ASP A 22 -40.62 19.03 -0.86
C ASP A 22 -39.69 18.37 0.16
N PHE A 23 -40.21 17.49 1.01
CA PHE A 23 -39.40 16.65 1.88
C PHE A 23 -38.44 15.77 1.09
N ILE A 24 -38.94 15.01 0.10
CA ILE A 24 -38.11 14.13 -0.75
C ILE A 24 -37.06 14.95 -1.51
N LYS A 25 -37.44 16.10 -2.09
CA LYS A 25 -36.51 16.98 -2.82
C LYS A 25 -35.39 17.48 -1.92
N ASN A 26 -35.71 18.00 -0.74
CA ASN A 26 -34.72 18.50 0.20
C ASN A 26 -33.83 17.38 0.75
N PHE A 27 -34.40 16.20 1.01
CA PHE A 27 -33.66 15.03 1.45
C PHE A 27 -32.66 14.54 0.39
N LEU A 28 -33.10 14.42 -0.88
CA LEU A 28 -32.22 14.06 -1.99
C LEU A 28 -31.13 15.11 -2.24
N MET A 29 -31.45 16.40 -2.11
CA MET A 29 -30.47 17.47 -2.22
C MET A 29 -29.40 17.38 -1.12
N LEU A 30 -29.82 17.13 0.13
CA LEU A 30 -28.90 16.93 1.25
C LEU A 30 -27.99 15.73 1.02
N ILE A 31 -28.53 14.59 0.60
CA ILE A 31 -27.75 13.40 0.23
C ILE A 31 -26.74 13.75 -0.88
N GLY A 32 -27.17 14.46 -1.91
CA GLY A 32 -26.29 14.90 -3.00
C GLY A 32 -25.12 15.76 -2.51
N ILE A 33 -25.37 16.72 -1.62
CA ILE A 33 -24.33 17.56 -1.01
C ILE A 33 -23.35 16.72 -0.19
N ILE A 34 -23.86 15.79 0.63
CA ILE A 34 -23.03 14.89 1.43
C ILE A 34 -22.15 14.02 0.54
N ILE A 35 -22.69 13.44 -0.53
CA ILE A 35 -21.93 12.62 -1.49
C ILE A 35 -20.84 13.46 -2.15
N ILE A 36 -21.15 14.67 -2.64
CA ILE A 36 -20.16 15.57 -3.25
C ILE A 36 -19.05 15.87 -2.25
N PHE A 37 -19.40 16.20 -1.01
CA PHE A 37 -18.43 16.48 0.05
C PHE A 37 -17.52 15.28 0.33
N ILE A 38 -18.07 14.07 0.45
CA ILE A 38 -17.29 12.83 0.64
C ILE A 38 -16.34 12.60 -0.54
N VAL A 39 -16.82 12.75 -1.78
CA VAL A 39 -16.00 12.59 -2.99
C VAL A 39 -14.87 13.61 -3.01
N VAL A 40 -15.13 14.87 -2.65
CA VAL A 40 -14.11 15.93 -2.58
C VAL A 40 -13.05 15.60 -1.53
N ILE A 41 -13.44 15.14 -0.33
CA ILE A 41 -12.48 14.75 0.70
C ILE A 41 -11.69 13.50 0.27
N PHE A 42 -12.36 12.50 -0.31
CA PHE A 42 -11.72 11.26 -0.79
C PHE A 42 -10.69 11.53 -1.90
N LEU A 43 -11.01 12.38 -2.88
CA LEU A 43 -10.05 12.83 -3.88
C LEU A 43 -8.98 13.74 -3.24
N GLY A 44 -9.39 14.52 -2.25
CA GLY A 44 -8.54 15.41 -1.46
C GLY A 44 -7.43 14.68 -0.73
N THR A 45 -7.64 13.49 -0.16
CA THR A 45 -6.57 12.79 0.58
C THR A 45 -5.37 12.44 -0.26
N ARG A 46 -5.59 11.97 -1.50
CA ARG A 46 -4.50 11.69 -2.44
C ARG A 46 -3.69 12.94 -2.78
N TYR A 47 -4.35 14.09 -2.84
CA TYR A 47 -3.69 15.37 -3.08
C TYR A 47 -2.98 15.88 -1.81
N LEU A 48 -3.63 15.80 -0.65
CA LEU A 48 -3.17 16.32 0.63
C LEU A 48 -2.04 15.49 1.24
N ALA A 49 -1.97 14.18 0.96
CA ALA A 49 -0.90 13.29 1.42
C ALA A 49 0.50 13.86 1.17
N LYS A 50 0.72 14.51 0.03
CA LYS A 50 2.01 15.11 -0.35
C LYS A 50 2.40 16.29 0.53
N TYR A 51 1.42 16.98 1.12
CA TYR A 51 1.63 18.14 1.97
C TYR A 51 1.78 17.77 3.45
N ILE A 52 1.46 16.53 3.85
CA ILE A 52 1.71 16.05 5.20
C ILE A 52 3.24 15.92 5.35
N PRO A 53 3.89 16.62 6.30
CA PRO A 53 5.31 16.42 6.55
C PRO A 53 5.62 14.97 6.98
N PHE A 54 6.67 14.36 6.43
CA PHE A 54 6.97 12.94 6.67
C PHE A 54 7.25 12.62 8.15
N ARG A 55 7.71 13.59 8.94
CA ARG A 55 7.83 13.47 10.41
C ARG A 55 6.55 12.99 11.10
N TYR A 56 5.37 13.39 10.62
CA TYR A 56 4.11 12.97 11.24
C TYR A 56 3.80 11.51 10.94
N GLU A 57 4.20 11.00 9.78
CA GLU A 57 4.11 9.57 9.51
C GLU A 57 5.02 8.77 10.43
N LYS A 58 6.25 9.25 10.68
CA LYS A 58 7.18 8.61 11.64
C LYS A 58 6.60 8.57 13.05
N GLU A 59 6.01 9.67 13.52
CA GLU A 59 5.39 9.69 14.85
C GLU A 59 4.18 8.75 14.93
N LEU A 60 3.35 8.71 13.88
CA LEU A 60 2.23 7.78 13.82
C LEU A 60 2.72 6.32 13.79
N ALA A 61 3.79 6.02 13.05
CA ALA A 61 4.39 4.69 12.98
C ALA A 61 4.80 4.15 14.36
N LYS A 62 5.35 5.00 15.25
CA LYS A 62 5.73 4.58 16.62
C LYS A 62 4.56 4.05 17.46
N SER A 63 3.34 4.50 17.18
CA SER A 63 2.14 4.05 17.90
C SER A 63 1.51 2.78 17.33
N ILE A 64 1.78 2.46 16.06
CA ILE A 64 1.13 1.37 15.33
C ILE A 64 2.06 0.15 15.21
N LEU A 65 3.37 0.39 15.07
CA LEU A 65 4.34 -0.65 14.79
C LEU A 65 4.88 -1.23 16.10
N THR A 66 4.76 -2.55 16.22
CA THR A 66 5.42 -3.32 17.28
C THR A 66 6.80 -3.75 16.83
N LYS A 67 7.81 -3.61 17.69
CA LYS A 67 9.14 -4.16 17.41
C LYS A 67 9.10 -5.68 17.50
N ASN A 68 9.54 -6.34 16.43
CA ASN A 68 9.76 -7.78 16.43
C ASN A 68 11.06 -8.10 17.17
N ILE A 69 11.06 -9.17 17.96
CA ILE A 69 12.27 -9.65 18.63
C ILE A 69 12.92 -10.68 17.70
N LEU A 70 13.93 -10.25 16.97
CA LEU A 70 14.70 -11.12 16.08
C LEU A 70 15.78 -11.86 16.86
N THR A 71 16.08 -13.10 16.45
CA THR A 71 17.09 -13.93 17.12
C THR A 71 18.04 -14.59 16.12
N GLY A 72 19.32 -14.71 16.50
CA GLY A 72 20.32 -15.48 15.76
C GLY A 72 20.36 -15.17 14.26
N ASP A 73 20.00 -16.17 13.44
CA ASP A 73 20.01 -16.07 11.97
C ASP A 73 19.12 -14.94 11.42
N GLN A 74 18.03 -14.59 12.12
CA GLN A 74 17.11 -13.53 11.69
C GLN A 74 17.77 -12.15 11.72
N LEU A 75 18.68 -11.91 12.68
CA LEU A 75 19.44 -10.66 12.75
C LEU A 75 20.39 -10.53 11.55
N VAL A 76 21.02 -11.62 11.13
CA VAL A 76 21.92 -11.61 9.96
C VAL A 76 21.13 -11.37 8.67
N LYS A 77 19.92 -11.94 8.54
CA LYS A 77 19.01 -11.66 7.42
C LYS A 77 18.53 -10.21 7.42
N GLN A 78 18.19 -9.67 8.59
CA GLN A 78 17.82 -8.27 8.78
C GLN A 78 18.94 -7.32 8.34
N ASP A 79 20.16 -7.53 8.81
CA ASP A 79 21.33 -6.73 8.42
C ASP A 79 21.57 -6.78 6.89
N TYR A 80 21.37 -7.94 6.27
CA TYR A 80 21.47 -8.06 4.82
C TYR A 80 20.42 -7.21 4.10
N LEU A 81 19.16 -7.24 4.55
CA LEU A 81 18.08 -6.41 4.00
C LEU A 81 18.34 -4.92 4.17
N GLU A 82 18.81 -4.48 5.34
CA GLU A 82 19.18 -3.08 5.62
C GLU A 82 20.34 -2.61 4.74
N ASN A 83 21.36 -3.44 4.56
CA ASN A 83 22.49 -3.10 3.70
C ASN A 83 22.07 -3.02 2.23
N LEU A 84 21.22 -3.93 1.77
CA LEU A 84 20.69 -3.92 0.41
C LEU A 84 19.80 -2.69 0.17
N SER A 85 18.87 -2.39 1.09
CA SER A 85 18.00 -1.23 0.99
C SER A 85 18.80 0.08 0.99
N THR A 86 19.84 0.20 1.83
CA THR A 86 20.71 1.37 1.88
C THR A 86 21.38 1.63 0.52
N LYS A 87 21.85 0.58 -0.17
CA LYS A 87 22.43 0.70 -1.51
C LYS A 87 21.40 1.14 -2.56
N LEU A 88 20.17 0.62 -2.46
CA LEU A 88 19.08 0.98 -3.38
C LEU A 88 18.62 2.43 -3.17
N VAL A 89 18.46 2.87 -1.92
CA VAL A 89 18.06 4.25 -1.58
C VAL A 89 18.98 5.29 -2.23
N GLN A 90 20.28 5.01 -2.33
CA GLN A 90 21.26 5.89 -2.98
C GLN A 90 20.95 6.16 -4.46
N THR A 91 20.26 5.24 -5.15
CA THR A 91 19.88 5.40 -6.57
C THR A 91 18.45 5.93 -6.76
N MET A 92 17.73 6.16 -5.66
CA MET A 92 16.30 6.51 -5.66
C MET A 92 16.00 7.97 -5.34
N ALA A 93 17.01 8.78 -4.99
CA ALA A 93 16.83 10.22 -4.72
C ALA A 93 15.65 10.51 -3.78
N LEU A 94 15.59 9.81 -2.64
CA LEU A 94 14.61 10.09 -1.58
C LEU A 94 14.90 11.45 -0.93
N PRO A 95 13.88 12.17 -0.42
CA PRO A 95 14.11 13.36 0.39
C PRO A 95 14.89 13.02 1.67
N ASP A 96 15.70 13.94 2.18
CA ASP A 96 16.59 13.72 3.33
C ASP A 96 15.84 13.31 4.62
N ASP A 97 14.58 13.72 4.78
CA ASP A 97 13.77 13.34 5.94
C ASP A 97 13.10 11.96 5.79
N MET A 98 13.15 11.35 4.61
CA MET A 98 12.51 10.09 4.26
C MET A 98 13.45 8.88 4.45
N ASN A 99 13.61 8.47 5.70
CA ASN A 99 14.40 7.29 6.04
C ASN A 99 13.60 6.01 5.78
N ILE A 100 14.29 4.97 5.32
CA ILE A 100 13.75 3.63 5.14
C ILE A 100 14.28 2.72 6.24
N GLU A 101 13.40 1.98 6.88
CA GLU A 101 13.71 0.97 7.90
C GLU A 101 13.17 -0.37 7.40
N MET A 102 14.04 -1.36 7.25
CA MET A 102 13.64 -2.70 6.86
C MET A 102 13.20 -3.48 8.10
N HIS A 103 12.29 -4.43 7.95
CA HIS A 103 11.83 -5.30 9.02
C HIS A 103 11.63 -6.71 8.49
N LEU A 104 12.40 -7.66 9.01
CA LEU A 104 12.18 -9.07 8.75
C LEU A 104 10.97 -9.56 9.54
N LEU A 105 10.09 -10.29 8.87
CA LEU A 105 8.89 -10.83 9.47
C LEU A 105 8.90 -12.36 9.40
N SER A 106 8.91 -13.00 10.57
CA SER A 106 8.81 -14.45 10.66
C SER A 106 7.39 -14.91 10.30
N LEU A 107 7.24 -16.15 9.83
CA LEU A 107 5.90 -16.68 9.51
C LEU A 107 4.93 -16.67 10.72
N PRO A 108 5.34 -17.05 11.93
CA PRO A 108 4.48 -16.92 13.11
C PRO A 108 4.04 -15.48 13.38
N ASP A 109 4.96 -14.52 13.27
CA ASP A 109 4.63 -13.10 13.46
C ASP A 109 3.68 -12.61 12.36
N PHE A 110 3.90 -13.04 11.11
CA PHE A 110 3.02 -12.73 9.99
C PHE A 110 1.58 -13.20 10.25
N ARG A 111 1.40 -14.48 10.63
CA ARG A 111 0.08 -15.07 10.92
C ARG A 111 -0.61 -14.39 12.09
N LYS A 112 0.16 -14.02 13.12
CA LYS A 112 -0.34 -13.24 14.25
C LYS A 112 -0.84 -11.87 13.80
N LEU A 113 -0.08 -11.19 12.94
CA LEU A 113 -0.46 -9.88 12.41
C LEU A 113 -1.71 -9.95 11.52
N THR A 114 -1.84 -10.97 10.68
CA THR A 114 -3.03 -11.16 9.83
C THR A 114 -4.21 -11.81 10.55
N SER A 115 -4.00 -12.30 11.78
CA SER A 115 -4.96 -13.13 12.51
C SER A 115 -5.46 -14.33 11.69
N ASN A 116 -4.59 -14.86 10.80
CA ASN A 116 -4.90 -15.95 9.89
C ASN A 116 -3.79 -17.01 9.92
N GLU A 117 -4.02 -18.10 10.67
CA GLU A 117 -3.07 -19.20 10.81
C GLU A 117 -2.82 -19.99 9.51
N ASN A 118 -3.72 -19.87 8.54
CA ASN A 118 -3.57 -20.52 7.24
C ASN A 118 -2.78 -19.68 6.24
N ASP A 119 -2.32 -18.50 6.63
CA ASP A 119 -1.50 -17.68 5.75
C ASP A 119 -0.13 -18.33 5.54
N ASN A 120 0.31 -18.32 4.29
CA ASN A 120 1.62 -18.81 3.88
C ASN A 120 2.72 -17.77 4.13
N GLY A 121 2.35 -16.52 4.41
CA GLY A 121 3.28 -15.44 4.72
C GLY A 121 4.18 -15.01 3.57
N LEU A 122 3.92 -15.39 2.31
CA LEU A 122 4.63 -14.90 1.15
C LEU A 122 4.21 -13.45 0.86
N ASN A 123 4.96 -12.48 1.39
CA ASN A 123 4.59 -11.07 1.26
C ASN A 123 5.78 -10.12 1.48
N ALA A 124 5.63 -8.93 0.90
CA ALA A 124 6.35 -7.72 1.26
C ALA A 124 5.34 -6.58 1.32
N PHE A 125 5.47 -5.66 2.26
CA PHE A 125 4.58 -4.50 2.30
C PHE A 125 5.24 -3.31 2.98
N THR A 126 4.75 -2.14 2.63
CA THR A 126 5.18 -0.87 3.19
C THR A 126 4.16 -0.34 4.20
N MET A 127 4.65 -0.01 5.39
CA MET A 127 3.94 0.74 6.42
C MET A 127 4.31 2.22 6.38
N ILE A 128 3.51 3.04 7.04
CA ILE A 128 3.76 4.48 7.18
C ILE A 128 5.14 4.76 7.81
N GLY A 129 5.69 5.94 7.50
CA GLY A 129 6.94 6.39 8.11
C GLY A 129 8.19 5.67 7.58
N GLY A 130 8.08 4.98 6.44
CA GLY A 130 9.23 4.36 5.74
C GLY A 130 9.60 2.97 6.24
N ASN A 131 8.67 2.28 6.92
CA ASN A 131 8.90 0.94 7.45
C ASN A 131 8.49 -0.10 6.40
N ILE A 132 9.43 -0.93 5.94
CA ILE A 132 9.19 -1.93 4.92
C ILE A 132 9.38 -3.32 5.51
N TYR A 133 8.37 -4.16 5.41
CA TYR A 133 8.38 -5.51 5.95
C TYR A 133 8.61 -6.51 4.83
N ILE A 134 9.55 -7.43 5.05
CA ILE A 134 9.86 -8.54 4.16
C ILE A 134 9.69 -9.84 4.95
N SER A 135 8.90 -10.77 4.43
CA SER A 135 8.73 -12.06 5.11
C SER A 135 9.89 -13.02 4.84
N GLU A 136 10.18 -13.90 5.81
CA GLU A 136 11.17 -14.96 5.62
C GLU A 136 10.78 -15.91 4.47
N VAL A 137 9.48 -16.15 4.28
CA VAL A 137 8.96 -17.01 3.21
C VAL A 137 9.25 -16.39 1.83
N LEU A 138 9.12 -15.08 1.68
CA LEU A 138 9.49 -14.39 0.45
C LEU A 138 10.97 -14.60 0.11
N LEU A 139 11.85 -14.47 1.10
CA LEU A 139 13.29 -14.72 0.92
C LEU A 139 13.57 -16.14 0.44
N CYS A 140 12.76 -17.12 0.83
CA CYS A 140 12.90 -18.51 0.43
C CYS A 140 12.50 -18.78 -1.03
N VAL A 141 11.60 -17.98 -1.60
CA VAL A 141 11.11 -18.15 -2.98
C VAL A 141 11.99 -17.43 -4.02
N LEU A 142 12.72 -16.40 -3.63
CA LEU A 142 13.49 -15.58 -4.57
C LEU A 142 14.74 -16.27 -5.13
N ASN A 143 14.97 -16.21 -6.45
CA ASN A 143 16.13 -16.88 -7.07
C ASN A 143 17.38 -15.99 -7.17
N SER A 144 17.22 -14.67 -7.11
CA SER A 144 18.30 -13.70 -7.32
C SER A 144 18.15 -12.47 -6.40
N GLU A 145 19.27 -11.84 -6.06
CA GLU A 145 19.26 -10.54 -5.37
C GLU A 145 18.61 -9.47 -6.26
N ASN A 146 18.73 -9.57 -7.59
CA ASN A 146 18.02 -8.70 -8.53
C ASN A 146 16.50 -8.74 -8.33
N GLY A 147 15.92 -9.94 -8.17
CA GLY A 147 14.50 -10.10 -7.87
C GLY A 147 14.13 -9.54 -6.49
N LEU A 148 14.96 -9.78 -5.46
CA LEU A 148 14.76 -9.19 -4.13
C LEU A 148 14.78 -7.65 -4.17
N SER A 149 15.78 -7.10 -4.87
CA SER A 149 15.95 -5.67 -5.06
C SER A 149 14.78 -5.05 -5.81
N MET A 150 14.19 -5.76 -6.78
CA MET A 150 12.97 -5.27 -7.45
C MET A 150 11.84 -5.07 -6.44
N ILE A 151 11.63 -6.04 -5.54
CA ILE A 151 10.58 -5.96 -4.52
C ILE A 151 10.88 -4.84 -3.51
N ILE A 152 12.10 -4.79 -2.97
CA ILE A 152 12.48 -3.75 -1.99
C ILE A 152 12.36 -2.36 -2.63
N ALA A 153 12.85 -2.17 -3.85
CA ALA A 153 12.74 -0.89 -4.53
C ALA A 153 11.29 -0.53 -4.90
N HIS A 154 10.44 -1.52 -5.18
CA HIS A 154 9.01 -1.29 -5.38
C HIS A 154 8.34 -0.78 -4.10
N GLU A 155 8.61 -1.42 -2.96
CA GLU A 155 8.11 -0.98 -1.65
C GLU A 155 8.62 0.43 -1.27
N ILE A 156 9.91 0.71 -1.49
CA ILE A 156 10.46 2.07 -1.28
C ILE A 156 9.76 3.09 -2.18
N ALA A 157 9.38 2.70 -3.41
CA ALA A 157 8.65 3.60 -4.31
C ALA A 157 7.28 3.99 -3.75
N HIS A 158 6.56 3.08 -3.08
CA HIS A 158 5.31 3.40 -2.38
C HIS A 158 5.52 4.41 -1.24
N VAL A 159 6.63 4.31 -0.49
CA VAL A 159 7.02 5.35 0.48
C VAL A 159 7.23 6.69 -0.21
N LYS A 160 8.05 6.70 -1.28
CA LYS A 160 8.40 7.91 -2.04
C LYS A 160 7.17 8.61 -2.62
N HIS A 161 6.23 7.84 -3.14
CA HIS A 161 5.00 8.35 -3.75
C HIS A 161 3.92 8.70 -2.72
N ARG A 162 4.14 8.44 -1.43
CA ARG A 162 3.18 8.67 -0.33
C ARG A 162 1.89 7.85 -0.52
N ASP A 163 2.02 6.66 -1.10
CA ASP A 163 0.88 5.81 -1.44
C ASP A 163 0.19 5.25 -0.18
N VAL A 164 0.99 4.87 0.83
CA VAL A 164 0.51 4.30 2.10
C VAL A 164 -0.33 5.30 2.90
N ILE A 165 0.18 6.52 3.13
CA ILE A 165 -0.56 7.57 3.84
C ILE A 165 -1.79 8.04 3.06
N SER A 166 -1.72 8.04 1.72
CA SER A 166 -2.88 8.33 0.86
C SER A 166 -3.97 7.28 1.01
N HIS A 167 -3.59 5.99 0.99
CA HIS A 167 -4.50 4.86 1.17
C HIS A 167 -5.14 4.89 2.57
N LEU A 168 -4.33 5.13 3.60
CA LEU A 168 -4.79 5.24 4.97
C LEU A 168 -5.83 6.36 5.15
N GLY A 169 -5.54 7.55 4.62
CA GLY A 169 -6.47 8.68 4.69
C GLY A 169 -7.81 8.35 4.01
N ALA A 170 -7.76 7.70 2.85
CA ALA A 170 -8.95 7.26 2.12
C ALA A 170 -9.79 6.24 2.93
N ASN A 171 -9.14 5.27 3.60
CA ASN A 171 -9.82 4.30 4.45
C ASN A 171 -10.47 4.95 5.67
N VAL A 172 -9.77 5.88 6.35
CA VAL A 172 -10.32 6.61 7.51
C VAL A 172 -11.59 7.37 7.12
N ILE A 173 -11.58 8.08 5.99
CA ILE A 173 -12.77 8.81 5.52
C ILE A 173 -13.89 7.86 5.14
N SER A 174 -13.58 6.76 4.47
CA SER A 174 -14.57 5.78 4.06
C SER A 174 -15.27 5.18 5.28
N ARG A 175 -14.51 4.80 6.30
CA ARG A 175 -15.05 4.25 7.55
C ARG A 175 -15.81 5.31 8.37
N LEU A 176 -15.31 6.54 8.46
CA LEU A 176 -16.04 7.65 9.12
C LEU A 176 -17.38 7.92 8.43
N THR A 177 -17.38 7.94 7.09
CA THR A 177 -18.58 8.10 6.28
C THR A 177 -19.59 6.99 6.57
N LEU A 178 -19.12 5.74 6.59
CA LEU A 178 -19.95 4.59 6.90
C LEU A 178 -20.53 4.69 8.33
N ALA A 179 -19.72 5.12 9.29
CA ALA A 179 -20.14 5.31 10.67
C ALA A 179 -21.21 6.39 10.81
N LEU A 180 -21.08 7.50 10.08
CA LEU A 180 -22.10 8.56 10.06
C LEU A 180 -23.42 8.09 9.45
N ILE A 181 -23.38 7.23 8.43
CA ILE A 181 -24.57 6.71 7.74
C ILE A 181 -25.26 5.60 8.56
N LEU A 182 -24.47 4.67 9.09
CA LEU A 182 -24.99 3.48 9.80
C LEU A 182 -25.11 3.68 11.31
N GLY A 183 -24.60 4.78 11.85
CA GLY A 183 -24.51 5.01 13.30
C GLY A 183 -23.57 4.03 14.00
N SER A 184 -22.52 3.53 13.32
CA SER A 184 -21.60 2.55 13.89
C SER A 184 -20.57 3.17 14.83
N ASP A 185 -20.04 2.37 15.76
CA ASP A 185 -19.02 2.83 16.70
C ASP A 185 -17.69 3.17 15.98
N ILE A 186 -17.19 4.38 16.25
CA ILE A 186 -15.94 4.93 15.73
C ILE A 186 -14.71 4.31 16.41
N THR A 187 -14.86 3.68 17.58
CA THR A 187 -13.75 3.02 18.27
C THR A 187 -13.13 1.88 17.46
N LEU A 188 -13.90 1.28 16.53
CA LEU A 188 -13.42 0.24 15.62
C LEU A 188 -12.36 0.73 14.60
N LEU A 189 -12.17 2.04 14.45
CA LEU A 189 -11.20 2.63 13.52
C LEU A 189 -9.74 2.34 13.89
N GLY A 190 -9.42 2.27 15.20
CA GLY A 190 -8.04 2.10 15.67
C GLY A 190 -7.51 0.66 15.54
N ASN A 191 -8.34 -0.33 15.86
CA ASN A 191 -7.89 -1.73 15.96
C ASN A 191 -7.63 -2.40 14.61
N GLN A 192 -8.22 -1.91 13.51
CA GLN A 192 -8.08 -2.52 12.19
C GLN A 192 -7.06 -1.82 11.28
N MET A 193 -6.48 -0.71 11.74
CA MET A 193 -5.62 0.16 10.94
C MET A 193 -4.36 -0.56 10.46
N SER A 194 -3.74 -1.39 11.29
CA SER A 194 -2.56 -2.17 10.90
C SER A 194 -2.86 -3.20 9.81
N VAL A 195 -4.02 -3.86 9.88
CA VAL A 195 -4.44 -4.86 8.88
C VAL A 195 -4.77 -4.19 7.54
N ASP A 196 -5.43 -3.03 7.58
CA ASP A 196 -5.75 -2.24 6.38
C ASP A 196 -4.48 -1.79 5.64
N LEU A 197 -3.41 -1.44 6.37
CA LEU A 197 -2.14 -1.04 5.78
C LEU A 197 -1.41 -2.23 5.12
N MET A 198 -1.44 -3.42 5.73
CA MET A 198 -0.81 -4.63 5.18
C MET A 198 -1.51 -5.15 3.92
N SER A 199 -2.84 -5.05 3.89
CA SER A 199 -3.68 -5.50 2.78
C SER A 199 -3.96 -4.39 1.77
N GLY A 200 -3.25 -3.27 1.86
CA GLY A 200 -3.48 -2.08 1.08
C GLY A 200 -3.36 -2.37 -0.41
N GLN A 201 -4.50 -2.31 -1.11
CA GLN A 201 -4.53 -2.39 -2.56
C GLN A 201 -4.25 -1.00 -3.16
N PHE A 202 -3.16 -0.90 -3.91
CA PHE A 202 -2.87 0.31 -4.66
C PHE A 202 -3.52 0.26 -6.05
N SER A 203 -3.81 1.45 -6.59
CA SER A 203 -4.34 1.54 -7.94
C SER A 203 -3.31 1.07 -8.96
N GLN A 204 -3.77 0.56 -10.12
CA GLN A 204 -2.89 0.14 -11.21
C GLN A 204 -1.87 1.22 -11.60
N ARG A 205 -2.24 2.51 -11.50
CA ARG A 205 -1.33 3.64 -11.76
C ARG A 205 -0.19 3.74 -10.73
N GLN A 206 -0.49 3.47 -9.45
CA GLN A 206 0.49 3.48 -8.37
C GLN A 206 1.45 2.29 -8.52
N GLU A 207 0.92 1.09 -8.78
CA GLU A 207 1.73 -0.10 -9.08
C GLU A 207 2.69 0.12 -10.26
N HIS A 208 2.20 0.68 -11.38
CA HIS A 208 3.06 0.97 -12.53
C HIS A 208 4.11 2.04 -12.25
N ALA A 209 3.77 3.05 -11.44
CA ALA A 209 4.73 4.08 -11.04
C ALA A 209 5.81 3.49 -10.12
N ALA A 210 5.43 2.61 -9.19
CA ALA A 210 6.34 1.90 -8.30
C ALA A 210 7.28 0.96 -9.09
N ASP A 211 6.74 0.17 -10.02
CA ASP A 211 7.52 -0.70 -10.90
C ASP A 211 8.54 0.08 -11.74
N LEU A 212 8.11 1.17 -12.37
CA LEU A 212 9.02 1.99 -13.18
C LEU A 212 10.14 2.60 -12.34
N PHE A 213 9.81 3.06 -11.13
CA PHE A 213 10.78 3.64 -10.21
C PHE A 213 11.79 2.61 -9.74
N ALA A 214 11.32 1.41 -9.37
CA ALA A 214 12.17 0.27 -9.01
C ALA A 214 13.10 -0.13 -10.15
N LEU A 215 12.60 -0.28 -11.38
CA LEU A 215 13.41 -0.63 -12.55
C LEU A 215 14.51 0.41 -12.83
N ASN A 216 14.21 1.70 -12.67
CA ASN A 216 15.22 2.75 -12.79
C ASN A 216 16.30 2.66 -11.70
N SER A 217 15.93 2.29 -10.48
CA SER A 217 16.85 2.05 -9.36
C SER A 217 17.76 0.84 -9.64
N LEU A 218 17.18 -0.29 -10.05
CA LEU A 218 17.92 -1.51 -10.43
C LEU A 218 18.90 -1.24 -11.57
N LYS A 219 18.44 -0.52 -12.60
CA LYS A 219 19.29 -0.12 -13.73
C LYS A 219 20.51 0.68 -13.28
N GLN A 220 20.34 1.61 -12.33
CA GLN A 220 21.44 2.41 -11.80
C GLN A 220 22.35 1.60 -10.88
N HIS A 221 21.78 0.70 -10.07
CA HIS A 221 22.53 -0.08 -9.08
C HIS A 221 23.33 -1.22 -9.72
N TYR A 222 22.71 -2.02 -10.58
CA TYR A 222 23.34 -3.19 -11.22
C TYR A 222 23.86 -2.92 -12.64
N GLY A 223 23.53 -1.77 -13.22
CA GLY A 223 23.79 -1.52 -14.64
C GLY A 223 22.91 -2.36 -15.56
N HIS A 224 21.83 -2.98 -15.06
CA HIS A 224 20.82 -3.70 -15.82
C HIS A 224 19.53 -3.98 -15.01
N THR A 225 18.50 -4.50 -15.68
CA THR A 225 17.22 -4.91 -15.06
C THR A 225 16.88 -6.38 -15.25
N PHE A 226 17.78 -7.19 -15.81
CA PHE A 226 17.61 -8.66 -15.82
C PHE A 226 17.42 -9.20 -14.41
N GLY A 227 16.49 -10.15 -14.26
CA GLY A 227 16.13 -10.76 -12.99
C GLY A 227 15.05 -10.00 -12.19
N ALA A 228 14.65 -8.80 -12.64
CA ALA A 228 13.61 -8.01 -11.96
C ALA A 228 12.22 -8.69 -12.01
N ASP A 229 11.98 -9.53 -13.02
CA ASP A 229 10.76 -10.28 -13.24
C ASP A 229 10.78 -11.70 -12.65
N ASP A 230 11.92 -12.16 -12.11
CA ASP A 230 12.13 -13.54 -11.65
C ASP A 230 11.06 -13.97 -10.64
N PHE A 231 10.80 -13.11 -9.65
CA PHE A 231 9.80 -13.37 -8.62
C PHE A 231 8.40 -13.50 -9.21
N PHE A 232 8.00 -12.54 -10.06
CA PHE A 232 6.66 -12.52 -10.67
C PHE A 232 6.45 -13.74 -11.56
N LYS A 233 7.48 -14.17 -12.29
CA LYS A 233 7.45 -15.39 -13.09
C LYS A 233 7.30 -16.63 -12.22
N GLN A 234 8.08 -16.74 -11.14
CA GLN A 234 8.02 -17.86 -10.20
C GLN A 234 6.61 -18.02 -9.62
N ILE A 235 6.03 -16.93 -9.11
CA ILE A 235 4.69 -16.99 -8.50
C ILE A 235 3.56 -17.12 -9.53
N SER A 236 3.81 -16.85 -10.82
CA SER A 236 2.84 -17.05 -11.90
C SER A 236 2.86 -18.47 -12.46
N SER A 237 4.00 -19.18 -12.38
CA SER A 237 4.15 -20.54 -12.90
C SER A 237 3.61 -21.62 -11.95
N ASP A 238 3.53 -21.32 -10.66
CA ASP A 238 3.08 -22.27 -9.64
C ASP A 238 1.54 -22.41 -9.66
N GLN A 239 1.00 -23.17 -10.63
CA GLN A 239 -0.44 -23.43 -10.78
C GLN A 239 -1.05 -24.35 -9.70
N GLU A 240 -0.23 -25.10 -8.94
CA GLU A 240 -0.72 -25.90 -7.79
C GLU A 240 -0.95 -25.04 -6.52
N SER A 241 -0.73 -23.73 -6.62
CA SER A 241 -0.48 -22.87 -5.47
C SER A 241 -1.48 -21.71 -5.32
N ASP A 242 -2.72 -21.89 -5.80
CA ASP A 242 -3.82 -20.92 -5.62
C ASP A 242 -4.00 -20.46 -4.16
N LYS A 243 -3.54 -21.27 -3.17
CA LYS A 243 -3.49 -20.90 -1.75
C LYS A 243 -2.19 -20.23 -1.27
N ILE A 244 -1.05 -20.46 -1.92
CA ILE A 244 0.27 -19.95 -1.51
C ILE A 244 0.53 -18.54 -2.07
N VAL A 245 -0.07 -18.18 -3.21
CA VAL A 245 0.19 -16.87 -3.84
C VAL A 245 -0.93 -15.84 -3.57
N SER A 246 -2.04 -16.29 -2.99
CA SER A 246 -3.21 -15.46 -2.68
C SER A 246 -2.86 -14.20 -1.88
N THR A 247 -1.95 -14.30 -0.90
CA THR A 247 -1.56 -13.19 -0.04
C THR A 247 -0.88 -12.06 -0.82
N TRP A 248 0.08 -12.39 -1.69
CA TRP A 248 0.75 -11.40 -2.56
C TRP A 248 -0.20 -10.79 -3.58
N PHE A 249 -1.04 -11.59 -4.25
CA PHE A 249 -1.98 -11.07 -5.24
C PHE A 249 -3.10 -10.23 -4.63
N SER A 250 -3.38 -10.41 -3.33
CA SER A 250 -4.36 -9.59 -2.62
C SER A 250 -3.89 -8.15 -2.43
N SER A 251 -2.59 -7.91 -2.22
CA SER A 251 -2.01 -6.56 -2.12
C SER A 251 -1.51 -6.01 -3.47
N HIS A 252 -0.94 -6.88 -4.32
CA HIS A 252 -0.33 -6.50 -5.61
C HIS A 252 -0.93 -7.26 -6.80
N PRO A 253 -2.08 -6.80 -7.34
CA PRO A 253 -2.74 -7.48 -8.46
C PRO A 253 -2.00 -7.32 -9.80
N ASN A 254 -2.38 -8.14 -10.80
CA ASN A 254 -2.00 -8.03 -12.22
C ASN A 254 -0.56 -8.45 -12.60
N THR A 255 -0.12 -9.60 -12.12
CA THR A 255 1.22 -10.16 -12.35
C THR A 255 1.63 -10.26 -13.81
N LYS A 256 0.73 -10.66 -14.71
CA LYS A 256 1.03 -10.80 -16.14
C LYS A 256 1.38 -9.46 -16.81
N ASP A 257 0.56 -8.43 -16.59
CA ASP A 257 0.80 -7.08 -17.11
C ASP A 257 2.11 -6.49 -16.55
N ARG A 258 2.43 -6.79 -15.29
CA ARG A 258 3.70 -6.38 -14.67
C ARG A 258 4.91 -7.08 -15.32
N ILE A 259 4.85 -8.40 -15.51
CA ILE A 259 5.91 -9.16 -16.20
C ILE A 259 6.13 -8.57 -17.60
N ASP A 260 5.07 -8.41 -18.39
CA ASP A 260 5.16 -7.90 -19.76
C ASP A 260 5.81 -6.50 -19.80
N LYS A 261 5.52 -5.64 -18.81
CA LYS A 261 6.10 -4.30 -18.68
C LYS A 261 7.55 -4.30 -18.24
N ILE A 262 7.91 -5.14 -17.27
CA ILE A 262 9.29 -5.31 -16.81
C ILE A 262 10.16 -5.82 -17.95
N GLU A 263 9.69 -6.84 -18.68
CA GLU A 263 10.38 -7.38 -19.85
C GLU A 263 10.51 -6.33 -20.95
N SER A 264 9.44 -5.60 -21.26
CA SER A 264 9.46 -4.52 -22.26
C SER A 264 10.44 -3.40 -21.87
N TYR A 265 10.46 -2.99 -20.61
CA TYR A 265 11.42 -2.01 -20.10
C TYR A 265 12.86 -2.54 -20.25
N THR A 266 13.08 -3.80 -19.87
CA THR A 266 14.40 -4.43 -19.97
C THR A 266 14.88 -4.49 -21.40
N GLN A 267 14.06 -4.97 -22.34
CA GLN A 267 14.42 -5.05 -23.76
C GLN A 267 14.69 -3.67 -24.39
N LYS A 268 13.91 -2.65 -24.03
CA LYS A 268 14.10 -1.27 -24.50
C LYS A 268 15.43 -0.69 -24.03
N ASN A 269 15.86 -1.02 -22.81
CA ASN A 269 17.10 -0.48 -22.21
C ASN A 269 18.32 -1.38 -22.46
N TYR A 270 18.12 -2.67 -22.76
CA TYR A 270 19.14 -3.69 -23.00
C TYR A 270 18.75 -4.56 -24.21
N PRO A 271 18.97 -4.09 -25.45
CA PRO A 271 18.63 -4.85 -26.64
C PRO A 271 19.42 -6.16 -26.73
N LYS A 272 18.79 -7.19 -27.32
CA LYS A 272 19.21 -8.61 -27.37
C LYS A 272 20.63 -8.91 -27.90
N ASN A 273 21.33 -7.93 -28.46
CA ASN A 273 22.69 -8.09 -29.00
C ASN A 273 23.79 -7.97 -27.92
N LYS A 274 23.43 -7.77 -26.65
CA LYS A 274 24.35 -7.83 -25.51
C LYS A 274 24.22 -9.19 -24.82
N THR A 275 25.35 -9.76 -24.39
CA THR A 275 25.33 -10.94 -23.50
C THR A 275 24.52 -10.62 -22.25
N ASN A 276 23.60 -11.52 -21.88
CA ASN A 276 22.81 -11.35 -20.67
C ASN A 276 23.76 -11.19 -19.46
N PRO A 277 23.59 -10.13 -18.66
CA PRO A 277 24.35 -9.95 -17.43
C PRO A 277 24.16 -11.12 -16.47
N VAL A 278 25.18 -11.37 -15.66
CA VAL A 278 25.11 -12.37 -14.59
C VAL A 278 24.29 -11.80 -13.44
N LEU A 279 23.24 -12.53 -13.03
CA LEU A 279 22.44 -12.16 -11.86
C LEU A 279 23.25 -12.33 -10.58
N VAL A 280 23.02 -11.45 -9.62
CA VAL A 280 23.64 -11.55 -8.29
C VAL A 280 22.89 -12.61 -7.50
N ALA A 281 23.61 -13.62 -7.01
CA ALA A 281 23.03 -14.69 -6.21
C ALA A 281 22.68 -14.18 -4.80
N ILE A 282 21.55 -14.66 -4.26
CA ILE A 282 21.23 -14.46 -2.85
C ILE A 282 22.22 -15.28 -2.01
N PRO A 283 22.87 -14.70 -0.99
CA PRO A 283 23.78 -15.47 -0.14
C PRO A 283 23.12 -16.65 0.57
N ASP A 284 23.84 -17.77 0.72
CA ASP A 284 23.30 -19.00 1.31
C ASP A 284 22.72 -18.82 2.72
N PHE A 285 23.31 -17.91 3.52
CA PHE A 285 22.81 -17.63 4.87
C PHE A 285 21.40 -17.00 4.87
N VAL A 286 21.04 -16.27 3.81
CA VAL A 286 19.69 -15.69 3.65
C VAL A 286 18.67 -16.80 3.39
N LYS A 287 19.08 -17.84 2.67
CA LYS A 287 18.30 -19.03 2.36
C LYS A 287 18.28 -20.08 3.47
N LYS A 288 19.00 -19.84 4.58
CA LYS A 288 19.01 -20.76 5.71
C LYS A 288 17.61 -20.88 6.31
N ASN A 289 17.20 -22.13 6.56
CA ASN A 289 15.88 -22.53 7.08
C ASN A 289 14.70 -22.35 6.10
N CYS A 290 14.98 -22.22 4.80
CA CYS A 290 13.98 -22.38 3.76
C CYS A 290 13.69 -23.88 3.56
N LYS A 291 12.61 -24.38 4.16
CA LYS A 291 12.11 -25.75 3.99
C LYS A 291 10.65 -25.72 3.60
#